data_AF-A0A922XSS3-F1
#
_entry.id   AF-A0A922XSS3-F1
#
_cell.length_a   1.000
_cell.length_b   1.000
_cell.length_c   1.000
_cell.angle_alpha   90.00
_cell.angle_beta   90.00
_cell.angle_gamma   90.00
#
_symmetry.space_group_name_H-M   'P 1'
#
loop_
_entity.id
_entity.type
_entity.pdbx_description
1 polymer ?
#
loop_
_entity_poly.entity_id
_entity_poly.type
_entity_poly.pdbx_seq_one_letter_code
_entity_poly.pdbx_strand_id
1 'polypeptide(L)'
;MHNNYYFLRQLSAQLNSTLQGYSIVSCFSQNKDELVIELNNTQNSFFIKASLAPAFSCLSFPENFSRARKNSIDLFPDVVLKKLIGIRQFENERSFALQLEDNLQLIFKMHGNRANVLVAENDVITGIFRNHQKADLETEINSLDRTIDWSKEAFITNEHALAQHYFTFGKEVANYLKEKGFDQLSTDQKWNLIQDTIHQLHQSQFYLIDKNGKLIFSLLPSEKITGHYSEPIRAINEFFHRYTTSFYFASEKNGALKQLQDQLNASLHYISKSKIKLD
;
A
#
# COMPACT_ATOMS: atom_id res chain seq x y z
N MET A 1 6.84 -1.12 5.04
CA MET A 1 5.99 -0.89 3.86
C MET A 1 4.64 -0.55 4.44
N HIS A 2 4.13 0.65 4.20
CA HIS A 2 2.95 1.20 4.88
C HIS A 2 1.66 0.38 4.67
N ASN A 3 1.53 -0.30 3.53
CA ASN A 3 0.44 -1.27 3.29
C ASN A 3 0.71 -2.59 4.02
N ASN A 4 0.81 -2.55 5.35
CA ASN A 4 0.90 -3.75 6.18
C ASN A 4 -0.50 -4.24 6.59
N TYR A 5 -0.59 -5.50 7.02
CA TYR A 5 -1.86 -6.11 7.41
C TYR A 5 -2.59 -5.32 8.51
N TYR A 6 -1.86 -4.85 9.53
CA TYR A 6 -2.43 -4.13 10.66
C TYR A 6 -3.08 -2.81 10.23
N PHE A 7 -2.45 -2.07 9.31
CA PHE A 7 -3.03 -0.88 8.71
C PHE A 7 -4.28 -1.21 7.89
N LEU A 8 -4.17 -2.18 6.97
CA LEU A 8 -5.28 -2.51 6.07
C LEU A 8 -6.51 -3.02 6.82
N ARG A 9 -6.32 -3.80 7.90
CA ARG A 9 -7.42 -4.24 8.78
C ARG A 9 -8.19 -3.07 9.38
N GLN A 10 -7.51 -2.01 9.79
CA GLN A 10 -8.15 -0.81 10.34
C GLN A 10 -8.79 0.03 9.23
N LEU A 11 -8.13 0.16 8.08
CA LEU A 11 -8.66 0.85 6.91
C LEU A 11 -9.93 0.18 6.39
N SER A 12 -9.92 -1.14 6.20
CA SER A 12 -11.07 -1.91 5.71
C SER A 12 -12.25 -1.82 6.67
N ALA A 13 -12.00 -1.79 7.99
CA ALA A 13 -13.05 -1.59 8.99
C ALA A 13 -13.69 -0.19 8.87
N GLN A 14 -12.86 0.86 8.72
CA GLN A 14 -13.38 2.22 8.50
C GLN A 14 -14.19 2.30 7.20
N LEU A 15 -13.66 1.75 6.10
CA LEU A 15 -14.35 1.72 4.81
C LEU A 15 -15.68 0.96 4.90
N ASN A 16 -15.75 -0.15 5.64
CA ASN A 16 -16.97 -0.95 5.78
C ASN A 16 -18.08 -0.15 6.47
N SER A 17 -17.72 0.68 7.46
CA SER A 17 -18.68 1.58 8.11
C SER A 17 -19.06 2.79 7.24
N THR A 18 -18.11 3.32 6.45
CA THR A 18 -18.29 4.54 5.66
C THR A 18 -19.12 4.30 4.40
N LEU A 19 -18.93 3.14 3.76
CA LEU A 19 -19.47 2.84 2.43
C LEU A 19 -20.78 2.05 2.46
N GLN A 20 -21.46 1.99 3.60
CA GLN A 20 -22.75 1.31 3.68
C GLN A 20 -23.79 1.96 2.75
N GLY A 21 -24.44 1.14 1.93
CA GLY A 21 -25.45 1.60 0.98
C GLY A 21 -24.90 2.27 -0.28
N TYR A 22 -23.59 2.22 -0.51
CA TYR A 22 -23.00 2.70 -1.75
C TYR A 22 -23.07 1.65 -2.86
N SER A 23 -23.07 2.09 -4.11
CA SER A 23 -22.86 1.29 -5.32
C SER A 23 -21.66 1.82 -6.10
N ILE A 24 -20.98 0.95 -6.85
CA ILE A 24 -19.92 1.39 -7.76
C ILE A 24 -20.57 2.09 -8.96
N VAL A 25 -20.16 3.32 -9.24
CA VAL A 25 -20.67 4.11 -10.38
C VAL A 25 -19.72 4.05 -11.56
N SER A 26 -18.43 4.11 -11.28
CA SER A 26 -17.41 4.05 -12.31
C SER A 26 -16.13 3.45 -11.78
N CYS A 27 -15.42 2.77 -12.67
CA CYS A 27 -14.09 2.25 -12.42
C CYS A 27 -13.27 2.54 -13.68
N PHE A 28 -12.22 3.33 -13.55
CA PHE A 28 -11.48 3.82 -14.70
C PHE A 28 -10.01 4.09 -14.36
N SER A 29 -9.21 4.22 -15.41
CA SER A 29 -7.82 4.67 -15.31
C SER A 29 -7.59 5.86 -16.25
N GLN A 30 -6.72 6.77 -15.84
CA GLN A 30 -6.24 7.90 -16.65
C GLN A 30 -4.72 8.02 -16.62
N ASN A 31 -4.11 7.55 -15.54
CA ASN A 31 -2.67 7.47 -15.38
C ASN A 31 -2.25 6.00 -15.33
N LYS A 32 -1.07 5.69 -15.88
CA LYS A 32 -0.51 4.34 -15.82
C LYS A 32 -0.37 3.90 -14.37
N ASP A 33 -0.72 2.64 -14.11
CA ASP A 33 -0.68 2.01 -12.77
C ASP A 33 -1.57 2.73 -11.72
N GLU A 34 -2.56 3.52 -12.14
CA GLU A 34 -3.53 4.19 -11.26
C GLU A 34 -4.96 3.79 -11.64
N LEU A 35 -5.68 3.20 -10.68
CA LEU A 35 -7.10 2.89 -10.80
C LEU A 35 -7.90 3.84 -9.91
N VAL A 36 -8.98 4.40 -10.44
CA VAL A 36 -9.93 5.21 -9.70
C VAL A 36 -11.28 4.51 -9.74
N ILE A 37 -11.87 4.31 -8.57
CA ILE A 37 -13.21 3.76 -8.38
C ILE A 37 -14.05 4.84 -7.71
N GLU A 38 -15.15 5.20 -8.35
CA GLU A 38 -16.17 6.06 -7.77
C GLU A 38 -17.29 5.17 -7.26
N LEU A 39 -17.62 5.35 -5.99
CA LEU A 39 -18.82 4.84 -5.38
C LEU A 39 -19.75 6.01 -5.10
N ASN A 40 -21.06 5.81 -5.22
CA ASN A 40 -22.02 6.77 -4.73
C ASN A 40 -23.08 6.10 -3.87
N ASN A 41 -23.70 6.89 -3.01
CA ASN A 41 -25.07 6.66 -2.61
C ASN A 41 -25.94 7.77 -3.21
N THR A 42 -27.23 7.80 -2.87
CA THR A 42 -28.16 8.82 -3.39
C THR A 42 -27.82 10.26 -2.99
N GLN A 43 -26.85 10.48 -2.10
CA GLN A 43 -26.51 11.78 -1.51
C GLN A 43 -25.05 12.21 -1.76
N ASN A 44 -24.11 11.28 -1.71
CA ASN A 44 -22.67 11.55 -1.66
C ASN A 44 -21.91 10.61 -2.60
N SER A 45 -20.80 11.12 -3.16
CA SER A 45 -19.79 10.31 -3.84
C SER A 45 -18.61 10.03 -2.91
N PHE A 46 -17.96 8.89 -3.11
CA PHE A 46 -16.74 8.49 -2.45
C PHE A 46 -15.77 7.92 -3.48
N PHE A 47 -14.52 8.39 -3.46
CA PHE A 47 -13.52 7.96 -4.42
C PHE A 47 -12.45 7.10 -3.75
N ILE A 48 -12.13 5.97 -4.36
CA ILE A 48 -10.96 5.17 -4.03
C ILE A 48 -9.98 5.30 -5.19
N LYS A 49 -8.81 5.85 -4.91
CA LYS A 49 -7.71 5.93 -5.86
C LYS A 49 -6.60 4.99 -5.41
N ALA A 50 -6.38 3.93 -6.20
CA ALA A 50 -5.31 2.96 -6.01
C ALA A 50 -4.14 3.30 -6.93
N SER A 51 -3.08 3.86 -6.34
CA SER A 51 -1.78 3.99 -7.01
C SER A 51 -1.01 2.69 -6.82
N LEU A 52 -0.59 2.05 -7.91
CA LEU A 52 -0.04 0.70 -7.92
C LEU A 52 1.30 0.61 -8.66
N ALA A 53 1.96 1.76 -8.86
CA ALA A 53 3.28 1.80 -9.47
C ALA A 53 4.30 1.04 -8.60
N PRO A 54 5.27 0.31 -9.18
CA PRO A 54 6.27 -0.44 -8.41
C PRO A 54 7.07 0.41 -7.42
N ALA A 55 7.31 1.68 -7.75
CA ALA A 55 8.04 2.62 -6.91
C ALA A 55 7.19 3.17 -5.74
N PHE A 56 5.87 3.20 -5.91
CA PHE A 56 4.94 3.72 -4.92
C PHE A 56 3.55 3.12 -5.12
N SER A 57 3.20 2.18 -4.25
CA SER A 57 1.85 1.64 -4.16
C SER A 57 1.18 2.17 -2.90
N CYS A 58 0.06 2.88 -3.05
CA CYS A 58 -0.67 3.54 -1.97
C CYS A 58 -2.14 3.71 -2.35
N LEU A 59 -3.02 3.63 -1.35
CA LEU A 59 -4.42 4.03 -1.48
C LEU A 59 -4.58 5.48 -1.06
N SER A 60 -5.51 6.17 -1.70
CA SER A 60 -5.94 7.52 -1.34
C SER A 60 -7.44 7.68 -1.61
N PHE A 61 -8.07 8.57 -0.87
CA PHE A 61 -9.51 8.79 -0.84
C PHE A 61 -9.80 10.28 -1.03
N PRO A 62 -9.64 10.81 -2.26
CA PRO A 62 -9.85 12.23 -2.51
C PRO A 62 -11.33 12.59 -2.32
N GLU A 63 -11.60 13.77 -1.76
CA GLU A 63 -12.97 14.27 -1.59
C GLU A 63 -13.67 14.49 -2.93
N ASN A 64 -12.90 14.94 -3.94
CA ASN A 64 -13.38 15.21 -5.29
C ASN A 64 -12.40 14.65 -6.31
N PHE A 65 -12.92 14.12 -7.42
CA PHE A 65 -12.09 13.66 -8.53
C PHE A 65 -12.67 14.09 -9.87
N SER A 66 -11.87 14.78 -10.69
CA SER A 66 -12.28 15.20 -12.04
C SER A 66 -11.77 14.22 -13.09
N ARG A 67 -12.69 13.54 -13.78
CA ARG A 67 -12.35 12.60 -14.85
C ARG A 67 -11.98 13.29 -16.15
N ALA A 68 -10.81 13.00 -16.72
CA ALA A 68 -10.41 13.48 -18.04
C ALA A 68 -11.28 12.84 -19.14
N ARG A 69 -11.71 13.65 -20.11
CA ARG A 69 -12.63 13.20 -21.18
C ARG A 69 -11.98 12.34 -22.26
N LYS A 70 -10.72 12.62 -22.65
CA LYS A 70 -10.05 11.96 -23.79
C LYS A 70 -9.05 10.87 -23.39
N ASN A 71 -8.40 11.01 -22.23
CA ASN A 71 -7.32 10.13 -21.80
C ASN A 71 -7.75 9.28 -20.61
N SER A 72 -8.93 8.66 -20.72
CA SER A 72 -9.48 7.77 -19.69
C SER A 72 -9.99 6.50 -20.33
N ILE A 73 -9.75 5.37 -19.67
CA ILE A 73 -10.28 4.06 -20.05
C ILE A 73 -11.15 3.52 -18.92
N ASP A 74 -12.35 3.06 -19.25
CA ASP A 74 -13.21 2.32 -18.33
C ASP A 74 -12.69 0.91 -18.12
N LEU A 75 -12.78 0.43 -16.89
CA LEU A 75 -12.24 -0.85 -16.45
C LEU A 75 -13.27 -1.55 -15.59
N PHE A 76 -13.25 -2.88 -15.59
CA PHE A 76 -14.15 -3.71 -14.79
C PHE A 76 -15.63 -3.33 -14.97
N PRO A 77 -16.17 -3.37 -16.20
CA PRO A 77 -17.57 -3.01 -16.44
C PRO A 77 -18.55 -3.87 -15.63
N ASP A 78 -18.18 -5.12 -15.30
CA ASP A 78 -19.03 -6.08 -14.60
C ASP A 78 -19.36 -5.67 -13.15
N VAL A 79 -18.48 -4.88 -12.51
CA VAL A 79 -18.70 -4.39 -11.14
C VAL A 79 -19.46 -3.07 -11.08
N VAL A 80 -19.70 -2.43 -12.22
CA VAL A 80 -20.39 -1.14 -12.29
C VAL A 80 -21.88 -1.32 -12.02
N LEU A 81 -22.48 -0.34 -11.32
CA LEU A 81 -23.81 -0.34 -10.74
C LEU A 81 -24.06 -1.38 -9.64
N LYS A 82 -23.05 -2.18 -9.28
CA LYS A 82 -23.19 -3.18 -8.22
C LYS A 82 -23.16 -2.54 -6.85
N LYS A 83 -24.14 -2.90 -6.01
CA LYS A 83 -24.22 -2.47 -4.62
C LYS A 83 -23.10 -3.10 -3.78
N LEU A 84 -22.48 -2.31 -2.91
CA LEU A 84 -21.55 -2.80 -1.89
C LEU A 84 -22.34 -3.50 -0.78
N ILE A 85 -22.02 -4.77 -0.56
CA ILE A 85 -22.60 -5.62 0.49
C ILE A 85 -21.74 -5.58 1.76
N GLY A 86 -20.42 -5.48 1.61
CA GLY A 86 -19.50 -5.38 2.74
C GLY A 86 -18.05 -5.31 2.30
N ILE A 87 -17.15 -5.32 3.26
CA ILE A 87 -15.71 -5.35 3.04
C ILE A 87 -15.08 -6.49 3.85
N ARG A 88 -14.33 -7.35 3.17
CA ARG A 88 -13.59 -8.46 3.79
C ARG A 88 -12.12 -8.09 3.90
N GLN A 89 -11.57 -8.09 5.10
CA GLN A 89 -10.13 -8.13 5.32
C GLN A 89 -9.67 -9.59 5.33
N PHE A 90 -8.67 -9.94 4.53
CA PHE A 90 -8.07 -11.27 4.57
C PHE A 90 -7.13 -11.40 5.78
N GLU A 91 -7.16 -12.54 6.45
CA GLU A 91 -6.43 -12.81 7.68
C GLU A 91 -4.91 -12.80 7.44
N ASN A 92 -4.20 -12.00 8.24
CA ASN A 92 -2.75 -11.81 8.17
C ASN A 92 -2.22 -11.52 6.74
N GLU A 93 -3.04 -10.88 5.90
CA GLU A 93 -2.71 -10.60 4.52
C GLU A 93 -2.83 -9.11 4.19
N ARG A 94 -1.92 -8.63 3.34
CA ARG A 94 -1.91 -7.28 2.81
C ARG A 94 -2.89 -7.14 1.63
N SER A 95 -4.09 -7.67 1.82
CA SER A 95 -5.18 -7.61 0.85
C SER A 95 -6.52 -7.44 1.56
N PHE A 96 -7.48 -6.79 0.91
CA PHE A 96 -8.88 -6.75 1.33
C PHE A 96 -9.79 -6.74 0.09
N ALA A 97 -11.06 -7.08 0.25
CA ALA A 97 -12.03 -7.13 -0.84
C ALA A 97 -13.26 -6.27 -0.55
N LEU A 98 -13.71 -5.50 -1.55
CA LEU A 98 -15.07 -4.98 -1.58
C LEU A 98 -15.97 -6.10 -2.07
N GLN A 99 -16.91 -6.53 -1.24
CA GLN A 99 -17.91 -7.54 -1.59
C GLN A 99 -19.14 -6.85 -2.17
N LEU A 100 -19.51 -7.24 -3.37
CA LEU A 100 -20.59 -6.64 -4.14
C LEU A 100 -21.75 -7.64 -4.29
N GLU A 101 -22.89 -7.16 -4.78
CA GLU A 101 -23.98 -8.06 -5.17
C GLU A 101 -23.56 -8.99 -6.33
N ASP A 102 -24.37 -10.02 -6.60
CA ASP A 102 -24.10 -11.05 -7.61
C ASP A 102 -22.77 -11.81 -7.42
N ASN A 103 -22.35 -11.98 -6.16
CA ASN A 103 -21.11 -12.69 -5.78
C ASN A 103 -19.83 -12.11 -6.42
N LEU A 104 -19.85 -10.82 -6.76
CA LEU A 104 -18.70 -10.11 -7.28
C LEU A 104 -17.83 -9.57 -6.14
N GLN A 105 -16.52 -9.55 -6.36
CA GLN A 105 -15.56 -8.96 -5.42
C GLN A 105 -14.50 -8.14 -6.15
N LEU A 106 -14.17 -6.95 -5.62
CA LEU A 106 -12.97 -6.21 -6.00
C LEU A 106 -11.90 -6.38 -4.93
N ILE A 107 -10.84 -7.12 -5.26
CA ILE A 107 -9.76 -7.47 -4.34
C ILE A 107 -8.59 -6.52 -4.53
N PHE A 108 -8.27 -5.75 -3.50
CA PHE A 108 -7.10 -4.89 -3.43
C PHE A 108 -5.93 -5.68 -2.88
N LYS A 109 -5.04 -6.16 -3.76
CA LYS A 109 -3.80 -6.84 -3.39
C LYS A 109 -2.70 -5.79 -3.23
N MET A 110 -2.24 -5.52 -2.02
CA MET A 110 -1.33 -4.39 -1.73
C MET A 110 0.12 -4.83 -1.49
N HIS A 111 0.62 -5.76 -2.30
CA HIS A 111 1.96 -6.37 -2.19
C HIS A 111 3.10 -5.55 -2.81
N GLY A 112 3.13 -4.24 -2.62
CA GLY A 112 4.20 -3.37 -3.12
C GLY A 112 4.40 -3.49 -4.63
N ASN A 113 5.54 -4.05 -5.08
CA ASN A 113 5.81 -4.23 -6.51
C ASN A 113 4.82 -5.18 -7.22
N ARG A 114 4.21 -6.10 -6.46
CA ARG A 114 3.15 -7.02 -6.90
C ARG A 114 1.75 -6.53 -6.53
N ALA A 115 1.60 -5.24 -6.21
CA ALA A 115 0.28 -4.70 -5.92
C ALA A 115 -0.59 -4.70 -7.18
N ASN A 116 -1.88 -4.98 -7.02
CA ASN A 116 -2.86 -5.08 -8.10
C ASN A 116 -4.29 -4.90 -7.56
N VAL A 117 -5.26 -4.70 -8.46
CA VAL A 117 -6.69 -4.87 -8.17
C VAL A 117 -7.23 -5.98 -9.05
N LEU A 118 -7.92 -6.93 -8.44
CA LEU A 118 -8.48 -8.11 -9.10
C LEU A 118 -10.01 -8.05 -9.02
N VAL A 119 -10.68 -8.55 -10.05
CA VAL A 119 -12.12 -8.82 -10.06
C VAL A 119 -12.30 -10.32 -9.87
N ALA A 120 -13.16 -10.70 -8.94
CA ALA A 120 -13.58 -12.08 -8.77
C ALA A 120 -15.10 -12.20 -8.89
N GLU A 121 -15.56 -13.31 -9.44
CA GLU A 121 -16.96 -13.70 -9.51
C GLU A 121 -17.08 -15.15 -9.03
N ASN A 122 -17.97 -15.41 -8.07
CA ASN A 122 -18.12 -16.75 -7.46
C ASN A 122 -16.77 -17.34 -7.00
N ASP A 123 -15.95 -16.50 -6.37
CA ASP A 123 -14.59 -16.77 -5.89
C ASP A 123 -13.54 -17.15 -6.97
N VAL A 124 -13.82 -16.91 -8.25
CA VAL A 124 -12.86 -17.09 -9.36
C VAL A 124 -12.41 -15.74 -9.89
N ILE A 125 -11.09 -15.54 -10.07
CA ILE A 125 -10.56 -14.29 -10.63
C ILE A 125 -10.91 -14.20 -12.12
N THR A 126 -11.70 -13.20 -12.50
CA THR A 126 -12.16 -12.96 -13.87
C THR A 126 -11.43 -11.79 -14.55
N GLY A 127 -10.81 -10.90 -13.76
CA GLY A 127 -10.12 -9.73 -14.29
C GLY A 127 -9.01 -9.22 -13.38
N ILE A 128 -8.01 -8.57 -13.97
CA ILE A 128 -6.89 -7.94 -13.25
C ILE A 128 -6.59 -6.56 -13.83
N PHE A 129 -6.19 -5.61 -12.99
CA PHE A 129 -5.88 -4.25 -13.46
C PHE A 129 -4.50 -4.18 -14.13
N ARG A 130 -3.48 -4.69 -13.45
CA ARG A 130 -2.10 -4.72 -13.97
C ARG A 130 -1.88 -6.00 -14.78
N ASN A 131 -2.26 -5.95 -16.06
CA ASN A 131 -2.24 -7.08 -17.00
C ASN A 131 -0.89 -7.83 -17.18
N HIS A 132 0.23 -7.23 -16.75
CA HIS A 132 1.54 -7.93 -16.78
C HIS A 132 1.68 -8.95 -15.63
N GLN A 133 0.87 -8.87 -14.58
CA GLN A 133 0.85 -9.83 -13.47
C GLN A 133 -0.13 -10.97 -13.73
N LYS A 134 0.06 -11.71 -14.83
CA LYS A 134 -0.88 -12.76 -15.26
C LYS A 134 -1.10 -13.87 -14.21
N ALA A 135 -0.11 -14.15 -13.38
CA ALA A 135 -0.22 -15.10 -12.27
C ALA A 135 -1.35 -14.73 -11.28
N ASP A 136 -1.79 -13.47 -11.26
CA ASP A 136 -2.90 -13.07 -10.40
C ASP A 136 -4.25 -13.67 -10.83
N LEU A 137 -4.40 -14.08 -12.10
CA LEU A 137 -5.59 -14.80 -12.58
C LEU A 137 -5.74 -16.19 -11.96
N GLU A 138 -4.64 -16.76 -11.48
CA GLU A 138 -4.59 -18.08 -10.84
C GLU A 138 -4.68 -17.97 -9.30
N THR A 139 -4.96 -16.78 -8.77
CA THR A 139 -5.04 -16.56 -7.31
C THR A 139 -6.23 -17.31 -6.73
N GLU A 140 -5.98 -18.24 -5.84
CA GLU A 140 -7.00 -18.88 -5.02
C GLU A 140 -7.38 -17.96 -3.85
N ILE A 141 -8.60 -17.40 -3.86
CA ILE A 141 -9.03 -16.41 -2.86
C ILE A 141 -9.00 -16.96 -1.44
N ASN A 142 -9.38 -18.22 -1.25
CA ASN A 142 -9.37 -18.86 0.06
C ASN A 142 -7.95 -19.10 0.60
N SER A 143 -6.93 -19.09 -0.27
CA SER A 143 -5.52 -19.19 0.16
C SER A 143 -4.96 -17.86 0.70
N LEU A 144 -5.69 -16.75 0.53
CA LEU A 144 -5.27 -15.44 1.01
C LEU A 144 -5.39 -15.31 2.54
N ASP A 145 -6.30 -16.04 3.17
CA ASP A 145 -6.38 -16.11 4.62
C ASP A 145 -5.28 -17.03 5.14
N ARG A 146 -4.41 -16.48 6.00
CA ARG A 146 -3.32 -17.25 6.61
C ARG A 146 -3.37 -17.09 8.12
N THR A 147 -3.26 -18.19 8.83
CA THR A 147 -3.23 -18.18 10.28
C THR A 147 -1.81 -18.00 10.80
N ILE A 148 -1.69 -17.41 11.99
CA ILE A 148 -0.45 -17.33 12.75
C ILE A 148 -0.75 -17.84 14.16
N ASP A 149 0.08 -18.77 14.63
CA ASP A 149 0.03 -19.18 16.03
C ASP A 149 0.73 -18.13 16.90
N TRP A 150 -0.07 -17.39 17.65
CA TRP A 150 0.37 -16.35 18.60
C TRP A 150 0.51 -16.89 20.03
N SER A 151 0.70 -18.20 20.23
CA SER A 151 1.03 -18.79 21.52
C SER A 151 2.50 -18.55 21.90
N LYS A 152 2.78 -18.61 23.21
CA LYS A 152 4.16 -18.48 23.72
C LYS A 152 5.00 -19.70 23.31
N GLU A 153 4.38 -20.86 23.23
CA GLU A 153 4.97 -22.12 22.82
C GLU A 153 5.46 -22.04 21.36
N ALA A 154 4.63 -21.50 20.46
CA ALA A 154 5.01 -21.26 19.08
C ALA A 154 6.14 -20.22 18.97
N PHE A 155 6.11 -19.16 19.79
CA PHE A 155 7.20 -18.19 19.85
C PHE A 155 8.54 -18.83 20.22
N ILE A 156 8.58 -19.60 21.31
CA ILE A 156 9.81 -20.26 21.78
C ILE A 156 10.35 -21.20 20.71
N THR A 157 9.47 -21.97 20.07
CA THR A 157 9.85 -22.91 19.00
C THR A 157 10.42 -22.19 17.77
N ASN A 158 9.93 -20.98 17.48
CA ASN A 158 10.28 -20.20 16.29
C ASN A 158 11.19 -18.99 16.59
N GLU A 159 11.83 -18.92 17.76
CA GLU A 159 12.61 -17.73 18.18
C GLU A 159 13.75 -17.41 17.18
N HIS A 160 14.34 -18.43 16.56
CA HIS A 160 15.40 -18.27 15.55
C HIS A 160 14.87 -17.87 14.16
N ALA A 161 13.56 -17.98 13.92
CA ALA A 161 12.92 -17.79 12.62
C ALA A 161 11.70 -16.84 12.69
N LEU A 162 11.73 -15.84 13.58
CA LEU A 162 10.59 -14.94 13.85
C LEU A 162 10.00 -14.29 12.59
N ALA A 163 10.84 -13.87 11.65
CA ALA A 163 10.37 -13.23 10.43
C ALA A 163 9.59 -14.17 9.50
N GLN A 164 9.81 -15.49 9.60
CA GLN A 164 9.08 -16.50 8.83
C GLN A 164 7.75 -16.83 9.50
N HIS A 165 7.75 -17.04 10.82
CA HIS A 165 6.54 -17.36 11.57
C HIS A 165 5.59 -16.15 11.69
N TYR A 166 6.12 -14.99 12.09
CA TYR A 166 5.39 -13.73 12.18
C TYR A 166 5.54 -12.90 10.90
N PHE A 167 5.16 -13.49 9.76
CA PHE A 167 5.35 -12.91 8.43
C PHE A 167 4.66 -11.55 8.21
N THR A 168 3.74 -11.14 9.10
CA THR A 168 3.08 -9.83 9.09
C THR A 168 3.96 -8.68 9.58
N PHE A 169 5.02 -8.96 10.36
CA PHE A 169 5.86 -7.92 10.98
C PHE A 169 6.67 -7.13 9.95
N GLY A 170 7.13 -7.77 8.88
CA GLY A 170 7.90 -7.12 7.83
C GLY A 170 9.11 -6.33 8.38
N LYS A 171 9.64 -5.40 7.57
CA LYS A 171 10.86 -4.65 7.93
C LYS A 171 10.64 -3.57 8.99
N GLU A 172 9.45 -2.98 9.05
CA GLU A 172 9.17 -1.86 9.98
C GLU A 172 9.12 -2.35 11.42
N VAL A 173 8.37 -3.42 11.70
CA VAL A 173 8.29 -4.00 13.04
C VAL A 173 9.65 -4.58 13.44
N ALA A 174 10.35 -5.27 12.52
CA ALA A 174 11.69 -5.78 12.80
C ALA A 174 12.68 -4.67 13.20
N ASN A 175 12.65 -3.53 12.51
CA ASN A 175 13.48 -2.38 12.87
C ASN A 175 13.08 -1.79 14.23
N TYR A 176 11.79 -1.68 14.51
CA TYR A 176 11.30 -1.21 15.81
C TYR A 176 11.75 -2.10 16.96
N LEU A 177 11.61 -3.43 16.83
CA LEU A 177 12.08 -4.39 17.82
C LEU A 177 13.59 -4.26 18.04
N LYS A 178 14.37 -4.14 16.95
CA LYS A 178 15.81 -3.92 17.04
C LYS A 178 16.17 -2.61 17.76
N GLU A 179 15.48 -1.52 17.46
CA GLU A 179 15.65 -0.22 18.14
C GLU A 179 15.32 -0.31 19.65
N LYS A 180 14.46 -1.25 20.05
CA LYS A 180 14.14 -1.57 21.46
C LYS A 180 15.10 -2.58 22.11
N GLY A 181 16.18 -2.98 21.45
CA GLY A 181 17.18 -3.90 22.00
C GLY A 181 16.73 -5.36 22.04
N PHE A 182 15.81 -5.76 21.16
CA PHE A 182 15.22 -7.11 21.14
C PHE A 182 16.26 -8.24 21.20
N ASP A 183 17.39 -8.09 20.50
CA ASP A 183 18.43 -9.12 20.42
C ASP A 183 19.16 -9.37 21.76
N GLN A 184 19.14 -8.40 22.67
CA GLN A 184 19.81 -8.47 23.98
C GLN A 184 18.90 -8.96 25.12
N LEU A 185 17.61 -9.14 24.84
CA LEU A 185 16.62 -9.53 25.83
C LEU A 185 16.60 -11.05 26.06
N SER A 186 16.15 -11.47 27.25
CA SER A 186 15.82 -12.89 27.49
C SER A 186 14.59 -13.32 26.67
N THR A 187 14.38 -14.62 26.48
CA THR A 187 13.22 -15.16 25.74
C THR A 187 11.89 -14.63 26.30
N ASP A 188 11.71 -14.57 27.62
CA ASP A 188 10.49 -14.02 28.23
C ASP A 188 10.33 -12.52 27.98
N GLN A 189 11.41 -11.75 28.03
CA GLN A 189 11.39 -10.31 27.75
C GLN A 189 11.09 -10.04 26.27
N LYS A 190 11.67 -10.83 25.35
CA LYS A 190 11.35 -10.79 23.92
C LYS A 190 9.88 -11.06 23.66
N TRP A 191 9.33 -12.08 24.32
CA TRP A 191 7.92 -12.41 24.21
C TRP A 191 7.02 -11.25 24.65
N ASN A 192 7.30 -10.67 25.82
CA ASN A 192 6.55 -9.51 26.31
C ASN A 192 6.65 -8.33 25.34
N LEU A 193 7.84 -8.03 24.81
CA LEU A 193 8.04 -6.95 23.84
C LEU A 193 7.25 -7.21 22.54
N ILE A 194 7.16 -8.46 22.07
CA ILE A 194 6.32 -8.83 20.92
C ILE A 194 4.84 -8.57 21.23
N GLN A 195 4.35 -9.01 22.39
CA GLN A 195 2.96 -8.80 22.80
C GLN A 195 2.61 -7.31 22.90
N ASP A 196 3.49 -6.51 23.51
CA ASP A 196 3.34 -5.05 23.59
C ASP A 196 3.35 -4.40 22.20
N THR A 197 4.17 -4.90 21.28
CA THR A 197 4.24 -4.41 19.90
C THR A 197 2.97 -4.75 19.12
N ILE A 198 2.45 -5.98 19.24
CA ILE A 198 1.17 -6.39 18.64
C ILE A 198 0.04 -5.53 19.19
N HIS A 199 0.02 -5.29 20.50
CA HIS A 199 -0.97 -4.44 21.13
C HIS A 199 -0.97 -3.04 20.50
N GLN A 200 0.20 -2.43 20.32
CA GLN A 200 0.35 -1.13 19.65
C GLN A 200 -0.10 -1.17 18.19
N LEU A 201 0.27 -2.21 17.42
CA LEU A 201 -0.14 -2.36 16.02
C LEU A 201 -1.66 -2.48 15.85
N HIS A 202 -2.38 -2.97 16.86
CA HIS A 202 -3.83 -3.04 16.87
C HIS A 202 -4.52 -1.75 17.30
N GLN A 203 -3.79 -0.78 17.85
CA GLN A 203 -4.34 0.52 18.17
C GLN A 203 -4.44 1.39 16.90
N SER A 204 -5.48 2.22 16.84
CA SER A 204 -5.65 3.22 15.78
C SER A 204 -4.78 4.44 16.01
N GLN A 205 -3.48 4.22 15.86
CA GLN A 205 -2.43 5.24 15.99
C GLN A 205 -1.55 5.19 14.75
N PHE A 206 -1.56 6.27 13.97
CA PHE A 206 -0.81 6.37 12.71
C PHE A 206 0.14 7.56 12.76
N TYR A 207 1.40 7.31 12.47
CA TYR A 207 2.48 8.27 12.57
C TYR A 207 3.10 8.53 11.19
N LEU A 208 3.32 9.81 10.88
CA LEU A 208 4.16 10.22 9.77
C LEU A 208 5.53 10.60 10.34
N ILE A 209 6.55 9.83 10.00
CA ILE A 209 7.90 9.96 10.57
C ILE A 209 8.86 10.45 9.49
N ASP A 210 9.71 11.41 9.84
CA ASP A 210 10.87 11.75 9.01
C ASP A 210 12.07 10.90 9.44
N LYS A 211 12.46 9.95 8.59
CA LYS A 211 13.68 9.16 8.77
C LYS A 211 14.69 9.51 7.68
N ASN A 212 15.66 10.35 8.04
CA ASN A 212 16.74 10.81 7.15
C ASN A 212 16.24 11.50 5.87
N GLY A 213 15.26 12.39 5.99
CA GLY A 213 14.65 13.13 4.88
C GLY A 213 13.64 12.30 4.07
N LYS A 214 13.30 11.10 4.54
CA LYS A 214 12.27 10.23 3.92
C LYS A 214 11.06 10.16 4.82
N LEU A 215 9.91 10.50 4.25
CA LEU A 215 8.62 10.34 4.92
C LEU A 215 8.22 8.87 4.99
N ILE A 216 7.94 8.39 6.20
CA ILE A 216 7.49 7.02 6.47
C ILE A 216 6.14 7.08 7.17
N PHE A 217 5.21 6.23 6.72
CA PHE A 217 3.96 5.97 7.43
C PHE A 217 4.14 4.73 8.32
N SER A 218 3.88 4.87 9.62
CA SER A 218 4.11 3.84 10.62
C SER A 218 2.92 3.73 11.58
N LEU A 219 2.69 2.53 12.11
CA LEU A 219 1.76 2.28 13.22
C LEU A 219 2.47 2.28 14.58
N LEU A 220 3.80 2.26 14.55
CA LEU A 220 4.64 2.28 15.74
C LEU A 220 5.31 3.65 15.89
N PRO A 221 5.36 4.21 17.10
CA PRO A 221 6.01 5.49 17.35
C PRO A 221 7.52 5.37 17.15
N SER A 222 8.14 6.45 16.68
CA SER A 222 9.60 6.58 16.53
C SER A 222 10.01 8.03 16.75
N GLU A 223 11.29 8.33 16.59
CA GLU A 223 11.79 9.70 16.63
C GLU A 223 11.26 10.53 15.45
N LYS A 224 11.23 11.86 15.58
CA LYS A 224 10.88 12.81 14.50
C LYS A 224 9.50 12.57 13.88
N ILE A 225 8.49 12.50 14.73
CA ILE A 225 7.07 12.48 14.30
C ILE A 225 6.71 13.85 13.73
N THR A 226 6.22 13.86 12.50
CA THR A 226 5.77 15.05 11.74
C THR A 226 4.26 15.10 11.53
N GLY A 227 3.55 14.04 11.95
CA GLY A 227 2.10 13.93 11.90
C GLY A 227 1.62 12.73 12.70
N HIS A 228 0.46 12.87 13.33
CA HIS A 228 -0.13 11.84 14.18
C HIS A 228 -1.66 11.86 13.99
N TYR A 229 -2.23 10.69 13.75
CA TYR A 229 -3.62 10.52 13.38
C TYR A 229 -4.23 9.29 14.04
N SER A 230 -5.55 9.32 14.26
CA SER A 230 -6.33 8.19 14.76
C SER A 230 -7.27 7.58 13.71
N GLU A 231 -7.45 8.24 12.57
CA GLU A 231 -8.34 7.79 11.50
C GLU A 231 -7.53 7.30 10.29
N PRO A 232 -7.67 6.04 9.84
CA PRO A 232 -6.82 5.47 8.80
C PRO A 232 -6.95 6.19 7.45
N ILE A 233 -8.17 6.54 7.01
CA ILE A 233 -8.41 7.28 5.75
C ILE A 233 -7.70 8.64 5.77
N ARG A 234 -7.85 9.40 6.86
CA ARG A 234 -7.20 10.71 7.01
C ARG A 234 -5.68 10.57 7.02
N ALA A 235 -5.17 9.60 7.77
CA ALA A 235 -3.73 9.36 7.91
C ALA A 235 -3.08 9.02 6.57
N ILE A 236 -3.68 8.11 5.80
CA ILE A 236 -3.11 7.67 4.53
C ILE A 236 -3.25 8.74 3.43
N ASN A 237 -4.33 9.53 3.45
CA ASN A 237 -4.47 10.68 2.57
C ASN A 237 -3.38 11.73 2.80
N GLU A 238 -3.10 12.07 4.06
CA GLU A 238 -2.02 13.00 4.38
C GLU A 238 -0.66 12.44 3.93
N PHE A 239 -0.41 11.17 4.20
CA PHE A 239 0.82 10.52 3.76
C PHE A 239 0.96 10.55 2.23
N PHE A 240 -0.10 10.19 1.51
CA PHE A 240 -0.13 10.21 0.06
C PHE A 240 0.18 11.61 -0.47
N HIS A 241 -0.47 12.65 0.06
CA HIS A 241 -0.27 14.04 -0.37
C HIS A 241 1.17 14.51 -0.13
N ARG A 242 1.71 14.32 1.09
CA ARG A 242 3.09 14.74 1.42
C ARG A 242 4.14 13.93 0.64
N TYR A 243 3.92 12.62 0.51
CA TYR A 243 4.83 11.73 -0.21
C TYR A 243 4.86 12.07 -1.69
N THR A 244 3.71 12.21 -2.35
CA THR A 244 3.65 12.51 -3.79
C THR A 244 4.22 13.88 -4.11
N THR A 245 3.96 14.90 -3.29
CA THR A 245 4.58 16.23 -3.45
C THR A 245 6.12 16.13 -3.42
N SER A 246 6.66 15.41 -2.45
CA SER A 246 8.12 15.22 -2.31
C SER A 246 8.69 14.32 -3.40
N PHE A 247 7.97 13.28 -3.79
CA PHE A 247 8.38 12.28 -4.77
C PHE A 247 8.42 12.86 -6.19
N TYR A 248 7.36 13.55 -6.62
CA TYR A 248 7.34 14.19 -7.94
C TYR A 248 8.43 15.26 -8.04
N PHE A 249 8.59 16.08 -7.00
CA PHE A 249 9.69 17.05 -6.95
C PHE A 249 11.07 16.39 -7.06
N ALA A 250 11.32 15.33 -6.29
CA ALA A 250 12.59 14.61 -6.34
C ALA A 250 12.83 13.91 -7.70
N SER A 251 11.79 13.33 -8.30
CA SER A 251 11.89 12.66 -9.60
C SER A 251 12.21 13.64 -10.72
N GLU A 252 11.52 14.79 -10.76
CA GLU A 252 11.80 15.86 -11.73
C GLU A 252 13.21 16.41 -11.55
N LYS A 253 13.62 16.69 -10.31
CA LYS A 253 14.97 17.14 -9.99
C LYS A 253 16.04 16.15 -10.45
N ASN A 254 15.86 14.86 -10.17
CA ASN A 254 16.81 13.82 -10.57
C ASN A 254 16.86 13.64 -12.10
N GLY A 255 15.73 13.77 -12.79
CA GLY A 255 15.67 13.78 -14.25
C GLY A 255 16.49 14.93 -14.85
N ALA A 256 16.29 16.14 -14.34
CA ALA A 256 17.04 17.33 -14.76
C ALA A 256 18.55 17.20 -14.45
N LEU A 257 18.90 16.74 -13.24
CA LEU A 257 20.31 16.51 -12.86
C LEU A 257 20.99 15.49 -13.76
N LYS A 258 20.31 14.37 -14.06
CA LYS A 258 20.85 13.35 -14.96
C LYS A 258 21.11 13.92 -16.35
N GLN A 259 20.19 14.71 -16.90
CA GLN A 259 20.38 15.36 -18.19
C GLN A 259 21.60 16.30 -18.19
N LEU A 260 21.78 17.11 -17.14
CA LEU A 260 22.96 17.98 -16.99
C LEU A 260 24.25 17.17 -16.86
N GLN A 261 24.22 16.05 -16.16
CA GLN A 261 25.38 15.20 -15.96
C GLN A 261 25.78 14.46 -17.24
N ASP A 262 24.81 14.02 -18.03
CA ASP A 262 25.04 13.45 -19.36
C ASP A 262 25.66 14.50 -20.31
N GLN A 263 25.19 15.75 -20.28
CA GLN A 263 25.77 16.86 -21.05
C GLN A 263 27.20 17.20 -20.61
N LEU A 264 27.47 17.23 -19.31
CA LEU A 264 28.81 17.46 -18.76
C LEU A 264 29.78 16.36 -19.24
N ASN A 265 29.37 15.09 -19.12
CA ASN A 265 30.18 13.96 -19.56
C ASN A 265 30.46 13.99 -21.06
N ALA A 266 29.45 14.31 -21.88
CA ALA A 266 29.62 14.47 -23.33
C ALA A 266 30.61 15.61 -23.67
N SER A 267 30.51 16.73 -22.96
CA SER A 267 31.41 17.88 -23.14
C SER A 267 32.85 17.56 -22.75
N LEU A 268 33.06 16.89 -21.61
CA LEU A 268 34.37 16.43 -21.16
C LEU A 268 34.98 15.44 -22.16
N HIS A 269 34.17 14.52 -22.69
CA HIS A 269 34.62 13.57 -23.72
C HIS A 269 35.03 14.29 -25.01
N TYR A 270 34.26 15.29 -25.44
CA TYR A 270 34.58 16.11 -26.61
C TYR A 270 35.91 16.88 -26.43
N ILE A 271 36.12 17.51 -25.27
CA ILE A 271 37.37 18.22 -24.94
C ILE A 271 38.55 17.26 -24.96
N SER A 272 38.41 16.09 -24.34
CA SER A 272 39.44 15.04 -24.32
C SER A 272 39.82 14.60 -25.74
N LYS A 273 38.84 14.27 -26.59
CA LYS A 273 39.07 13.93 -28.00
C LYS A 273 39.74 15.05 -28.80
N SER A 274 39.38 16.30 -28.53
CA SER A 274 39.94 17.45 -29.24
C SER A 274 41.39 17.70 -28.85
N LYS A 275 41.77 17.50 -27.58
CA LYS A 275 43.16 17.57 -27.13
C LYS A 275 44.05 16.53 -27.83
N ILE A 276 43.59 15.28 -27.92
CA ILE A 276 44.34 14.21 -28.60
C ILE A 276 44.60 14.52 -30.09
N LYS A 277 43.75 15.34 -30.73
CA LYS A 277 43.96 15.75 -32.13
C LYS A 277 44.90 16.94 -32.31
N LEU A 278 45.19 17.66 -31.23
CA LEU A 278 46.09 18.81 -31.23
C LEU A 278 47.54 18.42 -30.89
N ASP A 279 47.72 17.24 -30.29
CA ASP A 279 49.02 16.57 -30.12
C ASP A 279 49.35 15.69 -31.33
#